data_AF-A0A2T5HQS5-F1
#
_entry.id   AF-A0A2T5HQS5-F1
#
_cell.length_a   1.000
_cell.length_b   1.000
_cell.length_c   1.000
_cell.angle_alpha   90.00
_cell.angle_beta   90.00
_cell.angle_gamma   90.00
#
_symmetry.space_group_name_H-M   'P 1'
#
loop_
_entity.id
_entity.type
_entity.pdbx_description
1 polymer ?
#
loop_
_entity_poly.entity_id
_entity_poly.type
_entity_poly.pdbx_seq_one_letter_code
_entity_poly.pdbx_strand_id
1 'polypeptide(L)'
;MEQILGKMIDKNILEKLIHLSENNITSENWINWWKQNEPLVKKEISPGWFLKIKPKMAQGIDGATLISQNNAKEFLRSINQDFNAKSENNYKLNWEKSITGLSEKEENDFKIYFEHNFKNLDKEYPNLYFAIKNNFKGVGDTIKREFSKEDILEKSISNFLTEEIIIYFSNISLLQFEGLFVDFQLIELNDDEYLKFGELWLHNDGDEILIKRNSNEVYLHNIGSKQIKLLNSSFHNFIDFTLANFINDN
;
A
#
# COMPACT_ATOMS: atom_id res chain seq x y z
N MET A 1 1.36 33.18 -44.53
CA MET A 1 0.91 32.01 -43.75
C MET A 1 1.75 31.97 -42.50
N GLU A 2 1.26 32.62 -41.44
CA GLU A 2 1.91 32.64 -40.13
C GLU A 2 1.79 31.25 -39.51
N GLN A 3 2.93 30.60 -39.27
CA GLN A 3 3.02 29.43 -38.42
C GLN A 3 2.68 29.89 -37.00
N ILE A 4 1.53 29.43 -36.51
CA ILE A 4 1.09 29.59 -35.13
C ILE A 4 2.17 28.99 -34.24
N LEU A 5 2.95 29.85 -33.56
CA LEU A 5 3.82 29.44 -32.46
C LEU A 5 2.92 28.78 -31.40
N GLY A 6 3.00 27.44 -31.33
CA GLY A 6 2.32 26.65 -30.33
C GLY A 6 2.69 27.15 -28.93
N LYS A 7 1.68 27.24 -28.06
CA LYS A 7 1.83 27.62 -26.66
C LYS A 7 2.98 26.82 -26.04
N MET A 8 4.01 27.53 -25.58
CA MET A 8 5.18 26.91 -24.97
C MET A 8 4.73 26.20 -23.69
N ILE A 9 4.97 24.89 -23.60
CA ILE A 9 4.65 24.10 -22.41
C ILE A 9 5.40 24.71 -21.23
N ASP A 10 4.75 24.75 -20.06
CA ASP A 10 5.39 25.19 -18.83
C ASP A 10 6.72 24.46 -18.61
N LYS A 11 7.77 25.24 -18.32
CA LYS A 11 9.14 24.73 -18.21
C LYS A 11 9.27 23.66 -17.12
N ASN A 12 8.56 23.79 -16.00
CA ASN A 12 8.62 22.82 -14.90
C ASN A 12 7.98 21.49 -15.30
N ILE A 13 6.90 21.53 -16.10
CA ILE A 13 6.29 20.32 -16.65
C ILE A 13 7.26 19.65 -17.63
N LEU A 14 7.84 20.42 -18.55
CA LEU A 14 8.77 19.90 -19.55
C LEU A 14 9.98 19.24 -18.89
N GLU A 15 10.60 19.92 -17.92
CA GLU A 15 11.73 19.41 -17.14
C GLU A 15 11.37 18.12 -16.39
N LYS A 16 10.18 18.05 -15.78
CA LYS A 16 9.76 16.83 -15.09
C LYS A 16 9.56 15.65 -16.03
N LEU A 17 8.99 15.87 -17.21
CA LEU A 17 8.82 14.82 -18.22
C LEU A 17 10.16 14.34 -18.78
N ILE A 18 11.14 15.23 -18.93
CA ILE A 18 12.52 14.88 -19.28
C ILE A 18 13.11 14.00 -18.17
N HIS A 19 13.09 14.45 -16.92
CA HIS A 19 13.62 13.66 -15.80
C HIS A 19 12.95 12.29 -15.64
N LEU A 20 11.63 12.20 -15.85
CA LEU A 20 10.93 10.92 -15.90
C LEU A 20 11.47 10.04 -17.02
N SER A 21 11.57 10.58 -18.25
CA SER A 21 12.04 9.89 -19.45
C SER A 21 13.48 9.39 -19.33
N GLU A 22 14.32 10.10 -18.59
CA GLU A 22 15.73 9.78 -18.33
C GLU A 22 15.95 8.88 -17.12
N ASN A 23 14.87 8.44 -16.44
CA ASN A 23 14.96 7.62 -15.23
C ASN A 23 15.79 8.34 -14.13
N ASN A 24 15.50 9.63 -13.91
CA ASN A 24 16.18 10.52 -12.97
C ASN A 24 15.31 10.90 -11.75
N ILE A 25 14.11 10.32 -11.61
CA ILE A 25 13.23 10.49 -10.45
C ILE A 25 12.74 9.13 -9.96
N THR A 26 12.42 9.00 -8.68
CA THR A 26 11.80 7.78 -8.16
C THR A 26 10.31 7.73 -8.51
N SER A 27 9.72 6.54 -8.45
CA SER A 27 8.31 6.32 -8.72
C SER A 27 7.43 7.11 -7.71
N GLU A 28 7.78 7.13 -6.43
CA GLU A 28 7.07 7.90 -5.40
C GLU A 28 7.13 9.40 -5.69
N ASN A 29 8.31 9.90 -6.08
CA ASN A 29 8.50 11.30 -6.40
C ASN A 29 7.72 11.72 -7.65
N TRP A 30 7.56 10.81 -8.63
CA TRP A 30 6.71 11.04 -9.79
C TRP A 30 5.23 11.10 -9.40
N ILE A 31 4.73 10.12 -8.65
CA ILE A 31 3.32 10.06 -8.23
C ILE A 31 2.96 11.27 -7.36
N ASN A 32 3.80 11.62 -6.38
CA ASN A 32 3.56 12.77 -5.51
C ASN A 32 3.57 14.09 -6.28
N TRP A 33 4.54 14.26 -7.19
CA TRP A 33 4.58 15.44 -8.05
C TRP A 33 3.33 15.51 -8.95
N TRP A 34 2.91 14.40 -9.55
CA TRP A 34 1.72 14.37 -10.40
C TRP A 34 0.47 14.78 -9.61
N LYS A 35 0.25 14.22 -8.41
CA LYS A 35 -0.90 14.58 -7.55
C LYS A 35 -0.98 16.08 -7.28
N GLN A 36 0.15 16.73 -7.05
CA GLN A 36 0.22 18.16 -6.77
C GLN A 36 0.06 19.04 -8.03
N ASN A 37 0.47 18.54 -9.20
CA ASN A 37 0.56 19.32 -10.43
C ASN A 37 -0.49 18.94 -11.50
N GLU A 38 -1.34 17.92 -11.26
CA GLU A 38 -2.34 17.44 -12.20
C GLU A 38 -3.21 18.56 -12.82
N PRO A 39 -3.73 19.54 -12.06
CA PRO A 39 -4.52 20.63 -12.63
C PRO A 39 -3.74 21.51 -13.60
N LEU A 40 -2.44 21.69 -13.37
CA LEU A 40 -1.55 22.46 -14.25
C LEU A 40 -1.21 21.65 -15.51
N VAL A 41 -0.84 20.38 -15.35
CA VAL A 41 -0.54 19.47 -16.46
C VAL A 41 -1.73 19.34 -17.41
N LYS A 42 -2.96 19.25 -16.87
CA LYS A 42 -4.21 19.19 -17.66
C LYS A 42 -4.47 20.45 -18.49
N LYS A 43 -3.93 21.61 -18.08
CA LYS A 43 -4.06 22.88 -18.82
C LYS A 43 -3.01 23.05 -19.91
N GLU A 44 -1.82 22.48 -19.71
CA GLU A 44 -0.67 22.68 -20.61
C GLU A 44 -0.49 21.54 -21.63
N ILE A 45 -0.91 20.33 -21.30
CA ILE A 45 -0.82 19.16 -22.18
C ILE A 45 -2.18 18.88 -22.82
N SER A 46 -2.19 18.54 -24.12
CA SER A 46 -3.43 18.20 -24.81
C SER A 46 -4.14 17.02 -24.12
N PRO A 47 -5.49 16.96 -24.13
CA PRO A 47 -6.24 15.94 -23.38
C PRO A 47 -5.81 14.50 -23.67
N GLY A 48 -5.46 14.19 -24.93
CA GLY A 48 -4.98 12.86 -25.31
C GLY A 48 -3.63 12.50 -24.67
N TRP A 49 -2.67 13.43 -24.69
CA TRP A 49 -1.37 13.22 -24.04
C TRP A 49 -1.46 13.20 -22.53
N PHE A 50 -2.32 14.06 -21.95
CA PHE A 50 -2.60 14.06 -20.52
C PHE A 50 -3.08 12.68 -20.04
N LEU A 51 -4.07 12.08 -20.71
CA LEU A 51 -4.61 10.77 -20.34
C LEU A 51 -3.60 9.63 -20.49
N LYS A 52 -2.71 9.73 -21.48
CA LYS A 52 -1.63 8.77 -21.71
C LYS A 52 -0.54 8.82 -20.63
N ILE A 53 -0.13 10.03 -20.26
CA ILE A 53 0.96 10.25 -19.28
C ILE A 53 0.47 10.09 -17.85
N LYS A 54 -0.82 10.28 -17.58
CA LYS A 54 -1.40 10.14 -16.24
C LYS A 54 -1.07 8.79 -15.60
N PRO A 55 -0.53 8.76 -14.36
CA PRO A 55 -0.28 7.52 -13.64
C PRO A 55 -1.54 6.67 -13.47
N LYS A 56 -1.43 5.39 -13.80
CA LYS A 56 -2.50 4.40 -13.67
C LYS A 56 -2.18 3.43 -12.54
N MET A 57 -2.69 3.71 -11.35
CA MET A 57 -2.31 3.01 -10.11
C MET A 57 -2.68 1.51 -10.08
N ALA A 58 -3.51 1.04 -11.01
CA ALA A 58 -3.88 -0.38 -11.14
C ALA A 58 -2.69 -1.32 -11.43
N GLN A 59 -1.48 -0.80 -11.67
CA GLN A 59 -0.26 -1.57 -11.91
C GLN A 59 0.79 -1.35 -10.81
N GLY A 60 0.37 -0.83 -9.65
CA GLY A 60 1.29 -0.40 -8.59
C GLY A 60 2.06 0.88 -8.94
N ILE A 61 2.85 1.39 -7.99
CA ILE A 61 3.58 2.66 -8.13
C ILE A 61 4.60 2.59 -9.27
N ASP A 62 5.38 1.51 -9.37
CA ASP A 62 6.38 1.33 -10.44
C ASP A 62 5.73 1.09 -11.81
N GLY A 63 4.67 0.28 -11.90
CA GLY A 63 3.96 0.07 -13.17
C GLY A 63 3.27 1.32 -13.68
N ALA A 64 2.64 2.10 -12.79
CA ALA A 64 2.06 3.40 -13.13
C ALA A 64 3.12 4.39 -13.64
N THR A 65 4.30 4.41 -13.00
CA THR A 65 5.43 5.27 -13.39
C THR A 65 6.03 4.82 -14.72
N LEU A 66 6.17 3.51 -14.97
CA LEU A 66 6.64 2.96 -16.23
C LEU A 66 5.73 3.34 -17.40
N ILE A 67 4.41 3.22 -17.25
CA ILE A 67 3.43 3.65 -18.24
C ILE A 67 3.58 5.15 -18.51
N SER A 68 3.67 5.95 -17.46
CA SER A 68 3.84 7.41 -17.56
C SER A 68 5.12 7.75 -18.33
N GLN A 69 6.24 7.09 -18.00
CA GLN A 69 7.53 7.30 -18.64
C GLN A 69 7.50 6.99 -20.13
N ASN A 70 6.92 5.84 -20.52
CA ASN A 70 6.84 5.46 -21.93
C ASN A 70 6.04 6.51 -22.74
N ASN A 71 4.93 6.99 -22.18
CA ASN A 71 4.12 8.02 -22.83
C ASN A 71 4.80 9.41 -22.81
N ALA A 72 5.58 9.73 -21.77
CA ALA A 72 6.38 10.96 -21.73
C ALA A 72 7.47 10.97 -22.81
N LYS A 73 8.17 9.84 -23.01
CA LYS A 73 9.16 9.68 -24.10
C LYS A 73 8.54 9.90 -25.48
N GLU A 74 7.36 9.32 -25.72
CA GLU A 74 6.64 9.52 -26.98
C GLU A 74 6.19 10.98 -27.16
N PHE A 75 5.69 11.61 -26.08
CA PHE A 75 5.29 13.01 -26.10
C PHE A 75 6.46 13.94 -26.44
N LEU A 76 7.59 13.80 -25.75
CA LEU A 76 8.79 14.62 -25.99
C LEU A 76 9.27 14.49 -27.45
N ARG A 77 9.29 13.27 -28.00
CA ARG A 77 9.59 13.05 -29.43
C ARG A 77 8.59 13.76 -30.34
N SER A 78 7.30 13.75 -30.01
CA SER A 78 6.26 14.39 -30.83
C SER A 78 6.40 15.90 -30.94
N ILE A 79 7.12 16.53 -30.00
CA ILE A 79 7.41 17.96 -29.98
C ILE A 79 8.89 18.28 -30.31
N ASN A 80 9.65 17.30 -30.81
CA ASN A 80 11.08 17.41 -31.10
C ASN A 80 11.93 17.86 -29.88
N GLN A 81 11.56 17.42 -28.68
CA GLN A 81 12.32 17.65 -27.46
C GLN A 81 13.24 16.47 -27.18
N ASP A 82 14.54 16.76 -27.05
CA ASP A 82 15.57 15.76 -26.75
C ASP A 82 15.56 15.36 -25.26
N PHE A 83 15.94 14.11 -25.00
CA PHE A 83 16.19 13.53 -23.68
C PHE A 83 17.16 12.35 -23.79
N ASN A 84 17.93 12.09 -22.73
CA ASN A 84 18.91 11.01 -22.69
C ASN A 84 18.33 9.75 -22.03
N ALA A 85 17.74 8.87 -22.83
CA ALA A 85 17.25 7.58 -22.34
C ALA A 85 18.40 6.72 -21.81
N LYS A 86 18.36 6.34 -20.53
CA LYS A 86 19.25 5.33 -19.97
C LYS A 86 18.89 3.94 -20.52
N SER A 87 19.89 3.08 -20.67
CA SER A 87 19.72 1.67 -21.07
C SER A 87 18.96 0.86 -20.01
N GLU A 88 19.17 1.17 -18.73
CA GLU A 88 18.49 0.55 -17.60
C GLU A 88 17.27 1.35 -17.17
N ASN A 89 16.14 0.63 -17.01
CA ASN A 89 14.87 1.20 -16.58
C ASN A 89 14.47 0.62 -15.23
N ASN A 90 14.73 1.38 -14.16
CA ASN A 90 14.45 0.94 -12.80
C ASN A 90 12.96 0.71 -12.56
N TYR A 91 12.08 1.50 -13.18
CA TYR A 91 10.63 1.28 -13.06
C TYR A 91 10.22 -0.06 -13.66
N LYS A 92 10.81 -0.44 -14.80
CA LYS A 92 10.56 -1.74 -15.42
C LYS A 92 11.07 -2.89 -14.53
N LEU A 93 12.31 -2.80 -14.07
CA LEU A 93 12.91 -3.82 -13.21
C LEU A 93 12.15 -3.98 -11.89
N ASN A 94 11.78 -2.86 -11.25
CA ASN A 94 11.01 -2.88 -10.01
C ASN A 94 9.59 -3.38 -10.25
N TRP A 95 8.95 -2.98 -11.35
CA TRP A 95 7.63 -3.49 -11.70
C TRP A 95 7.66 -4.99 -11.99
N GLU A 96 8.66 -5.47 -12.74
CA GLU A 96 8.86 -6.90 -13.00
C GLU A 96 9.08 -7.66 -11.69
N LYS A 97 9.94 -7.18 -10.79
CA LYS A 97 10.07 -7.74 -9.44
C LYS A 97 8.75 -7.73 -8.68
N SER A 98 7.99 -6.64 -8.79
CA SER A 98 6.69 -6.51 -8.14
C SER A 98 5.63 -7.44 -8.71
N ILE A 99 5.89 -8.20 -9.79
CA ILE A 99 4.95 -9.20 -10.31
C ILE A 99 5.53 -10.62 -10.30
N THR A 100 6.82 -10.80 -9.99
CA THR A 100 7.49 -12.11 -10.03
C THR A 100 7.65 -12.79 -8.66
N GLY A 101 7.10 -12.23 -7.58
CA GLY A 101 7.31 -12.75 -6.23
C GLY A 101 8.76 -12.62 -5.76
N LEU A 102 9.07 -13.15 -4.57
CA LEU A 102 10.43 -13.17 -4.03
C LEU A 102 11.30 -14.23 -4.72
N SER A 103 12.60 -13.94 -4.87
CA SER A 103 13.60 -14.99 -5.14
C SER A 103 13.88 -15.82 -3.87
N GLU A 104 14.42 -17.03 -4.03
CA GLU A 104 14.79 -17.91 -2.90
C GLU A 104 15.69 -17.22 -1.87
N LYS A 105 16.63 -16.38 -2.35
CA LYS A 105 17.47 -15.58 -1.47
C LYS A 105 16.66 -14.56 -0.67
N GLU A 106 15.76 -13.83 -1.33
CA GLU A 106 14.92 -12.82 -0.67
C GLU A 106 13.92 -13.46 0.30
N GLU A 107 13.38 -14.63 -0.02
CA GLU A 107 12.57 -15.42 0.93
C GLU A 107 13.36 -15.80 2.18
N ASN A 108 14.60 -16.26 2.00
CA ASN A 108 15.46 -16.63 3.11
C ASN A 108 15.88 -15.42 3.94
N ASP A 109 16.25 -14.32 3.29
CA ASP A 109 16.57 -13.04 3.95
C ASP A 109 15.35 -12.51 4.74
N PHE A 110 14.14 -12.63 4.17
CA PHE A 110 12.90 -12.30 4.86
C PHE A 110 12.67 -13.20 6.08
N LYS A 111 12.80 -14.52 5.96
CA LYS A 111 12.60 -15.45 7.09
C LYS A 111 13.52 -15.13 8.26
N ILE A 112 14.80 -14.84 7.98
CA ILE A 112 15.77 -14.43 9.00
C ILE A 112 15.35 -13.10 9.65
N TYR A 113 14.99 -12.10 8.83
CA TYR A 113 14.51 -10.81 9.33
C TYR A 113 13.25 -10.99 10.20
N PHE A 114 12.29 -11.78 9.74
CA PHE A 114 11.01 -11.99 10.41
C PHE A 114 11.19 -12.71 11.76
N GLU A 115 11.96 -13.80 11.77
CA GLU A 115 12.30 -14.53 13.00
C GLU A 115 12.98 -13.62 14.03
N HIS A 116 13.88 -12.74 13.60
CA HIS A 116 14.58 -11.84 14.52
C HIS A 116 13.66 -10.76 15.09
N ASN A 117 12.88 -10.10 14.24
CA ASN A 117 12.12 -8.90 14.60
C ASN A 117 10.74 -9.19 15.21
N PHE A 118 10.16 -10.36 14.90
CA PHE A 118 8.80 -10.72 15.27
C PHE A 118 8.71 -11.99 16.13
N LYS A 119 9.82 -12.43 16.75
CA LYS A 119 9.87 -13.63 17.62
C LYS A 119 8.82 -13.69 18.73
N ASN A 120 8.29 -12.55 19.18
CA ASN A 120 7.27 -12.52 20.23
C ASN A 120 5.92 -13.06 19.71
N LEU A 121 5.65 -12.94 18.42
CA LEU A 121 4.45 -13.52 17.81
C LEU A 121 4.45 -15.04 17.91
N ASP A 122 5.59 -15.71 17.81
CA ASP A 122 5.66 -17.18 17.99
C ASP A 122 5.14 -17.63 19.38
N LYS A 123 5.18 -16.74 20.37
CA LYS A 123 4.67 -17.02 21.72
C LYS A 123 3.20 -16.64 21.88
N GLU A 124 2.83 -15.45 21.41
CA GLU A 124 1.48 -14.89 21.61
C GLU A 124 0.48 -15.40 20.55
N TYR A 125 0.92 -15.53 19.31
CA TYR A 125 0.13 -15.86 18.12
C TYR A 125 0.92 -16.83 17.18
N PRO A 126 1.20 -18.07 17.62
CA PRO A 126 2.04 -19.01 16.88
C PRO A 126 1.50 -19.33 15.48
N ASN A 127 0.18 -19.47 15.32
CA ASN A 127 -0.41 -19.82 14.03
C ASN A 127 -0.28 -18.65 13.05
N LEU A 128 -0.53 -17.41 13.52
CA LEU A 128 -0.30 -16.22 12.71
C LEU A 128 1.19 -16.09 12.33
N TYR A 129 2.10 -16.32 13.28
CA TYR A 129 3.53 -16.26 13.05
C TYR A 129 3.96 -17.20 11.91
N PHE A 130 3.53 -18.46 11.94
CA PHE A 130 3.84 -19.41 10.88
C PHE A 130 3.16 -19.06 9.55
N ALA A 131 1.91 -18.58 9.57
CA ALA A 131 1.21 -18.17 8.36
C ALA A 131 1.94 -17.03 7.64
N ILE A 132 2.35 -15.99 8.36
CA ILE A 132 3.11 -14.86 7.79
C ILE A 132 4.46 -15.35 7.25
N LYS A 133 5.20 -16.12 8.06
CA LYS A 133 6.55 -16.59 7.69
C LYS A 133 6.56 -17.40 6.39
N ASN A 134 5.51 -18.19 6.16
CA ASN A 134 5.47 -19.14 5.06
C ASN A 134 4.81 -18.60 3.80
N ASN A 135 3.94 -17.59 3.91
CA ASN A 135 3.14 -17.10 2.79
C ASN A 135 3.51 -15.68 2.33
N PHE A 136 4.51 -15.03 2.95
CA PHE A 136 4.96 -13.70 2.52
C PHE A 136 5.62 -13.75 1.13
N LYS A 137 4.95 -13.15 0.14
CA LYS A 137 5.37 -13.09 -1.28
C LYS A 137 6.15 -11.83 -1.61
N GLY A 138 6.28 -10.88 -0.68
CA GLY A 138 7.00 -9.60 -0.82
C GLY A 138 6.40 -8.60 -1.82
N VAL A 139 5.54 -9.07 -2.72
CA VAL A 139 4.76 -8.27 -3.64
C VAL A 139 3.47 -7.84 -2.95
N GLY A 140 3.34 -6.56 -2.64
CA GLY A 140 2.13 -6.02 -2.00
C GLY A 140 1.98 -6.38 -0.52
N ASP A 141 2.60 -7.48 -0.07
CA ASP A 141 2.65 -7.84 1.34
C ASP A 141 3.53 -6.87 2.12
N THR A 142 3.08 -6.50 3.32
CA THR A 142 3.84 -5.62 4.22
C THR A 142 3.62 -6.04 5.65
N ILE A 143 4.71 -6.06 6.42
CA ILE A 143 4.65 -6.22 7.86
C ILE A 143 5.59 -5.22 8.54
N LYS A 144 5.11 -4.58 9.60
CA LYS A 144 5.91 -3.63 10.37
C LYS A 144 5.65 -3.71 11.87
N ARG A 145 6.64 -3.24 12.62
CA ARG A 145 6.58 -3.02 14.07
C ARG A 145 7.17 -1.65 14.37
N GLU A 146 6.32 -0.63 14.30
CA GLU A 146 6.72 0.78 14.42
C GLU A 146 6.45 1.38 15.81
N PHE A 147 5.61 0.75 16.63
CA PHE A 147 5.18 1.29 17.92
C PHE A 147 5.51 0.33 19.08
N SER A 148 6.05 0.89 20.15
CA SER A 148 6.12 0.23 21.46
C SER A 148 4.76 0.28 22.18
N LYS A 149 4.63 -0.44 23.29
CA LYS A 149 3.43 -0.37 24.14
C LYS A 149 3.24 1.05 24.67
N GLU A 150 4.32 1.72 25.03
CA GLU A 150 4.34 3.09 25.51
C GLU A 150 3.86 4.08 24.43
N ASP A 151 4.36 3.96 23.19
CA ASP A 151 3.93 4.80 22.07
C ASP A 151 2.42 4.68 21.79
N ILE A 152 1.87 3.47 21.94
CA ILE A 152 0.44 3.19 21.77
C ILE A 152 -0.37 3.85 22.88
N LEU A 153 0.06 3.71 24.13
CA LEU A 153 -0.62 4.27 25.31
C LEU A 153 -0.67 5.80 25.30
N GLU A 154 0.26 6.47 24.61
CA GLU A 154 0.23 7.93 24.41
C GLU A 154 -0.87 8.38 23.42
N LYS A 155 -1.39 7.48 22.58
CA LYS A 155 -2.45 7.81 21.63
C LYS A 155 -3.81 7.84 22.33
N SER A 156 -4.63 8.83 21.99
CA SER A 156 -5.99 8.97 22.50
C SER A 156 -6.88 7.76 22.21
N ILE A 157 -6.63 7.06 21.10
CA ILE A 157 -7.35 5.84 20.70
C ILE A 157 -7.17 4.68 21.70
N SER A 158 -6.04 4.65 22.43
CA SER A 158 -5.73 3.58 23.39
C SER A 158 -6.75 3.48 24.53
N ASN A 159 -7.44 4.57 24.87
CA ASN A 159 -8.50 4.59 25.87
C ASN A 159 -9.72 3.71 25.50
N PHE A 160 -9.79 3.25 24.26
CA PHE A 160 -10.85 2.38 23.76
C PHE A 160 -10.37 0.95 23.48
N LEU A 161 -9.08 0.68 23.67
CA LEU A 161 -8.45 -0.61 23.39
C LEU A 161 -8.19 -1.36 24.70
N THR A 162 -8.29 -2.68 24.65
CA THR A 162 -7.89 -3.53 25.77
C THR A 162 -6.38 -3.73 25.79
N GLU A 163 -5.85 -4.21 26.91
CA GLU A 163 -4.42 -4.54 27.01
C GLU A 163 -4.00 -5.59 25.97
N GLU A 164 -4.87 -6.56 25.65
CA GLU A 164 -4.61 -7.58 24.63
C GLU A 164 -4.40 -6.97 23.23
N ILE A 165 -5.27 -6.04 22.84
CA ILE A 165 -5.17 -5.36 21.54
C ILE A 165 -3.93 -4.47 21.48
N ILE A 166 -3.60 -3.79 22.59
CA ILE A 166 -2.38 -2.98 22.70
C ILE A 166 -1.13 -3.87 22.56
N ILE A 167 -1.12 -5.04 23.21
CA ILE A 167 -0.02 -6.01 23.10
C ILE A 167 0.12 -6.47 21.65
N TYR A 168 -0.96 -6.80 20.96
CA TYR A 168 -0.92 -7.14 19.53
C TYR A 168 -0.26 -6.04 18.69
N PHE A 169 -0.75 -4.80 18.80
CA PHE A 169 -0.22 -3.69 17.99
C PHE A 169 1.22 -3.30 18.33
N SER A 170 1.69 -3.63 19.54
CA SER A 170 3.11 -3.47 19.93
C SER A 170 4.04 -4.53 19.33
N ASN A 171 3.48 -5.65 18.85
CA ASN A 171 4.20 -6.72 18.17
C ASN A 171 4.10 -6.59 16.63
N ILE A 172 2.96 -6.15 16.11
CA ILE A 172 2.75 -5.84 14.69
C ILE A 172 1.90 -4.57 14.59
N SER A 173 2.45 -3.49 14.05
CA SER A 173 1.72 -2.24 13.86
C SER A 173 1.02 -2.16 12.50
N LEU A 174 1.52 -2.90 11.51
CA LEU A 174 0.95 -2.99 10.16
C LEU A 174 1.09 -4.43 9.66
N LEU A 175 0.00 -5.00 9.18
CA LEU A 175 -0.07 -6.28 8.48
C LEU A 175 -0.90 -6.10 7.22
N GLN A 176 -0.29 -6.39 6.07
CA GLN A 176 -0.94 -6.30 4.77
C GLN A 176 -0.60 -7.52 3.95
N PHE A 177 -1.64 -8.17 3.43
CA PHE A 177 -1.63 -9.26 2.46
C PHE A 177 -2.75 -9.00 1.45
N GLU A 178 -2.82 -9.77 0.37
CA GLU A 178 -3.97 -9.70 -0.54
C GLU A 178 -5.29 -9.97 0.23
N GLY A 179 -6.23 -9.04 0.17
CA GLY A 179 -7.52 -9.13 0.87
C GLY A 179 -7.48 -8.94 2.40
N LEU A 180 -6.31 -8.64 2.98
CA LEU A 180 -6.12 -8.38 4.41
C LEU A 180 -5.31 -7.11 4.63
N PHE A 181 -5.84 -6.18 5.42
CA PHE A 181 -5.12 -4.98 5.81
C PHE A 181 -5.44 -4.62 7.27
N VAL A 182 -4.42 -4.49 8.12
CA VAL A 182 -4.55 -4.11 9.53
C VAL A 182 -3.48 -3.08 9.85
N ASP A 183 -3.86 -1.88 10.29
CA ASP A 183 -2.92 -0.79 10.58
C ASP A 183 -3.34 -0.02 11.84
N PHE A 184 -2.45 0.00 12.84
CA PHE A 184 -2.65 0.75 14.07
C PHE A 184 -2.90 2.25 13.81
N GLN A 185 -2.22 2.84 12.83
CA GLN A 185 -2.34 4.27 12.54
C GLN A 185 -3.69 4.65 11.95
N LEU A 186 -4.41 3.67 11.39
CA LEU A 186 -5.71 3.86 10.76
C LEU A 186 -6.86 3.38 11.63
N ILE A 187 -6.60 3.09 12.93
CA ILE A 187 -7.68 2.83 13.86
C ILE A 187 -8.51 4.11 14.04
N GLU A 188 -9.76 4.04 13.65
CA GLU A 188 -10.70 5.15 13.73
C GLU A 188 -12.01 4.73 14.37
N LEU A 189 -12.66 5.69 15.03
CA LEU A 189 -14.01 5.49 15.54
C LEU A 189 -14.97 5.45 14.36
N ASN A 190 -15.59 4.29 14.15
CA ASN A 190 -16.64 4.15 13.14
C ASN A 190 -17.94 4.81 13.64
N ASP A 191 -18.25 4.60 14.91
CA ASP A 191 -19.35 5.20 15.65
C ASP A 191 -19.03 5.24 17.15
N ASP A 192 -20.07 5.37 18.00
CA ASP A 192 -19.92 5.36 19.45
C ASP A 192 -19.66 3.97 20.06
N GLU A 193 -19.75 2.90 19.27
CA GLU A 193 -19.65 1.51 19.72
C GLU A 193 -18.40 0.80 19.17
N TYR A 194 -17.98 1.10 17.95
CA TYR A 194 -16.98 0.34 17.21
C TYR A 194 -15.76 1.17 16.79
N LEU A 195 -14.60 0.52 16.78
CA LEU A 195 -13.37 0.98 16.16
C LEU A 195 -13.11 0.17 14.90
N LYS A 196 -12.97 0.82 13.75
CA LYS A 196 -12.41 0.18 12.56
C LYS A 196 -10.91 0.05 12.76
N PHE A 197 -10.34 -1.13 12.51
CA PHE A 197 -8.89 -1.36 12.64
C PHE A 197 -8.26 -2.02 11.41
N GLY A 198 -9.06 -2.26 10.37
CA GLY A 198 -8.58 -2.87 9.15
C GLY A 198 -9.69 -3.29 8.19
N GLU A 199 -9.29 -4.10 7.23
CA GLU A 199 -10.13 -4.77 6.24
C GLU A 199 -9.78 -6.25 6.16
N LEU A 200 -10.82 -7.08 5.97
CA LEU A 200 -10.69 -8.51 5.71
C LEU A 200 -11.77 -8.90 4.70
N TRP A 201 -11.37 -9.11 3.44
CA TRP A 201 -12.27 -9.27 2.30
C TRP A 201 -12.85 -10.70 2.26
N LEU A 202 -13.79 -11.00 3.17
CA LEU A 202 -14.44 -12.32 3.25
C LEU A 202 -15.62 -12.48 2.28
N HIS A 203 -16.32 -11.39 1.97
CA HIS A 203 -17.50 -11.41 1.11
C HIS A 203 -17.43 -10.37 -0.01
N ASN A 204 -16.84 -9.21 0.26
CA ASN A 204 -16.61 -8.16 -0.72
C ASN A 204 -15.24 -7.52 -0.51
N ASP A 205 -14.67 -6.99 -1.59
CA ASP A 205 -13.52 -6.10 -1.55
C ASP A 205 -13.86 -4.88 -0.70
N GLY A 206 -13.12 -4.66 0.38
CA GLY A 206 -13.33 -3.55 1.33
C GLY A 206 -14.24 -3.87 2.52
N ASP A 207 -14.60 -5.15 2.75
CA ASP A 207 -15.22 -5.55 4.02
C ASP A 207 -14.32 -5.14 5.20
N GLU A 208 -14.91 -4.47 6.21
CA GLU A 208 -14.17 -3.86 7.31
C GLU A 208 -14.18 -4.76 8.54
N ILE A 209 -13.07 -4.77 9.28
CA ILE A 209 -13.00 -5.41 10.60
C ILE A 209 -13.08 -4.35 11.68
N LEU A 210 -13.94 -4.63 12.66
CA LEU A 210 -14.29 -3.73 13.75
C LEU A 210 -13.99 -4.39 15.10
N ILE A 211 -13.59 -3.60 16.08
CA ILE A 211 -13.50 -3.98 17.49
C ILE A 211 -14.58 -3.20 18.24
N LYS A 212 -15.32 -3.86 19.12
CA LYS A 212 -16.21 -3.14 20.05
C LYS A 212 -15.38 -2.43 21.11
N ARG A 213 -15.66 -1.16 21.38
CA ARG A 213 -14.92 -0.34 22.37
C ARG A 213 -14.76 -1.08 23.70
N ASN A 214 -13.54 -1.11 24.22
CA ASN A 214 -13.18 -1.76 25.49
C ASN A 214 -13.55 -3.26 25.57
N SER A 215 -13.60 -3.93 24.42
CA SER A 215 -13.90 -5.36 24.30
C SER A 215 -12.85 -6.05 23.43
N ASN A 216 -12.77 -7.37 23.56
CA ASN A 216 -11.97 -8.25 22.71
C ASN A 216 -12.82 -8.91 21.63
N GLU A 217 -14.07 -8.49 21.43
CA GLU A 217 -14.91 -9.02 20.36
C GLU A 217 -14.58 -8.32 19.03
N VAL A 218 -14.46 -9.14 17.98
CA VAL A 218 -14.19 -8.70 16.61
C VAL A 218 -15.45 -8.90 15.78
N TYR A 219 -15.79 -7.88 15.01
CA TYR A 219 -16.97 -7.84 14.15
C TYR A 219 -16.53 -7.62 12.70
N LEU A 220 -17.30 -8.17 11.77
CA LEU A 220 -17.18 -7.89 10.34
C LEU A 220 -18.30 -6.94 9.94
N HIS A 221 -17.96 -5.82 9.33
CA HIS A 221 -18.91 -4.98 8.62
C HIS A 221 -18.86 -5.34 7.13
N ASN A 222 -19.87 -6.10 6.70
CA ASN A 222 -20.03 -6.46 5.30
C ASN A 222 -20.56 -5.25 4.53
N ILE A 223 -19.74 -4.67 3.65
CA ILE A 223 -20.08 -3.40 3.00
C ILE A 223 -21.23 -3.53 1.99
N GLY A 224 -21.38 -4.71 1.36
CA GLY A 224 -22.45 -4.96 0.39
C GLY A 224 -23.82 -5.00 1.05
N SER A 225 -23.95 -5.75 2.14
CA SER A 225 -25.20 -5.89 2.91
C SER A 225 -25.39 -4.81 3.98
N LYS A 226 -24.33 -4.06 4.31
CA LYS A 226 -24.27 -3.07 5.40
C LYS A 226 -24.60 -3.66 6.77
N GLN A 227 -24.29 -4.95 6.96
CA GLN A 227 -24.53 -5.65 8.22
C GLN A 227 -23.23 -5.76 9.01
N ILE A 228 -23.31 -5.45 10.30
CA ILE A 228 -22.25 -5.74 11.27
C ILE A 228 -22.61 -7.06 11.96
N LYS A 229 -21.70 -8.04 11.93
CA LYS A 229 -21.87 -9.34 12.58
C LYS A 229 -20.67 -9.68 13.42
N LEU A 230 -20.90 -10.35 14.55
CA LEU A 230 -19.83 -10.92 15.34
C LEU A 230 -19.05 -11.92 14.48
N LEU A 231 -17.77 -11.63 14.27
CA LEU A 231 -16.85 -12.49 13.54
C LEU A 231 -16.14 -13.43 14.50
N ASN A 232 -15.71 -12.91 15.65
CA ASN A 232 -15.11 -13.70 16.72
C ASN A 232 -15.38 -13.06 18.09
N SER A 233 -15.66 -13.86 19.10
CA SER A 233 -15.84 -13.39 20.48
C SER A 233 -14.51 -13.18 21.22
N SER A 234 -13.38 -13.51 20.59
CA SER A 234 -12.03 -13.35 21.14
C SER A 234 -11.10 -12.77 20.09
N PHE A 235 -10.44 -11.66 20.44
CA PHE A 235 -9.47 -10.98 19.62
C PHE A 235 -8.29 -11.92 19.37
N HIS A 236 -7.79 -12.60 20.41
CA HIS A 236 -6.77 -13.63 20.28
C HIS A 236 -7.14 -14.69 19.25
N ASN A 237 -8.33 -15.29 19.35
CA ASN A 237 -8.74 -16.33 18.40
C ASN A 237 -8.94 -15.78 16.98
N PHE A 238 -9.39 -14.53 16.84
CA PHE A 238 -9.46 -13.87 15.54
C PHE A 238 -8.07 -13.74 14.93
N ILE A 239 -7.11 -13.19 15.68
CA ILE A 239 -5.74 -12.97 15.22
C ILE A 239 -5.03 -14.30 14.93
N ASP A 240 -5.04 -15.23 15.88
CA ASP A 240 -4.22 -16.44 15.75
C ASP A 240 -4.84 -17.47 14.80
N PHE A 241 -6.16 -17.60 14.75
CA PHE A 241 -6.80 -18.62 13.90
C PHE A 241 -7.46 -18.04 12.67
N THR A 242 -8.28 -16.99 12.82
CA THR A 242 -9.07 -16.48 11.68
C THR A 242 -8.17 -15.81 10.65
N LEU A 243 -7.28 -14.90 11.08
CA LEU A 243 -6.33 -14.26 10.17
C LEU A 243 -5.27 -15.24 9.65
N ALA A 244 -4.75 -16.13 10.50
CA ALA A 244 -3.76 -17.10 10.05
C ALA A 244 -4.31 -18.03 8.97
N ASN A 245 -5.55 -18.54 9.13
CA ASN A 245 -6.20 -19.35 8.10
C ASN A 245 -6.41 -18.55 6.82
N PHE A 246 -6.86 -17.30 6.92
CA PHE A 246 -7.03 -16.44 5.74
C PHE A 246 -5.72 -16.26 4.95
N ILE A 247 -4.59 -16.03 5.65
CA ILE A 247 -3.26 -15.91 5.02
C ILE A 247 -2.78 -17.23 4.42
N ASN A 248 -3.11 -18.38 5.01
CA ASN A 248 -2.73 -19.67 4.46
C ASN A 248 -3.54 -20.05 3.21
N ASP A 249 -4.78 -19.57 3.12
CA ASP A 249 -5.71 -19.92 2.04
C ASP A 249 -5.56 -19.04 0.78
N ASN A 250 -4.79 -17.94 0.84
CA ASN A 250 -4.62 -16.95 -0.25
C ASN A 250 -3.13 -16.66 -0.55
#